data_AF-A0A8J9VKP9-F1
#
_entry.id   AF-A0A8J9VKP9-F1
#
_cell.length_a   1.000
_cell.length_b   1.000
_cell.length_c   1.000
_cell.angle_alpha   90.00
_cell.angle_beta   90.00
_cell.angle_gamma   90.00
#
_symmetry.space_group_name_H-M   'P 1'
#
loop_
_entity.id
_entity.type
_entity.pdbx_description
1 polymer ?
#
loop_
_entity_poly.entity_id
_entity_poly.type
_entity_poly.pdbx_seq_one_letter_code
_entity_poly.pdbx_strand_id
1 'polypeptide(L)'
;MRVCTRGDYVKVYWEVQGPGPPGAINERSGWSRALCGNRADVPPALYSPGPALVLEFHTTRQNNATGFLGTYSFIDRRKFYFI
;
A
#
# COMPACT_ATOMS: atom_id res chain seq x y z
N MET A 1 5.17 15.33 -7.30
CA MET A 1 4.51 14.04 -6.99
C MET A 1 4.29 13.31 -8.31
N ARG A 2 4.97 12.17 -8.55
CA ARG A 2 4.74 11.39 -9.78
C ARG A 2 3.42 10.63 -9.66
N VAL A 3 2.62 10.66 -10.72
CA VAL A 3 1.36 9.93 -10.78
C VAL A 3 1.67 8.50 -11.21
N CYS A 4 1.72 7.58 -10.25
CA CYS A 4 1.98 6.15 -10.47
C CYS A 4 0.71 5.43 -10.94
N THR A 5 0.26 5.73 -12.16
CA THR A 5 -0.93 5.08 -12.76
C THR A 5 -0.64 4.49 -14.14
N ARG A 6 0.61 4.54 -14.60
CA ARG A 6 1.06 3.98 -15.89
C ARG A 6 2.26 3.08 -15.67
N GLY A 7 2.30 1.95 -16.37
CA GLY A 7 3.36 0.94 -16.24
C GLY A 7 3.14 0.04 -15.02
N ASP A 8 4.23 -0.28 -14.33
CA ASP A 8 4.21 -1.18 -13.17
C ASP A 8 4.18 -0.38 -11.88
N TYR A 9 3.24 -0.71 -11.00
CA TYR A 9 3.00 0.02 -9.76
C TYR A 9 2.28 -0.85 -8.73
N VAL A 10 2.37 -0.45 -7.47
CA VAL A 10 1.63 -1.05 -6.35
C VAL A 10 0.62 -0.05 -5.84
N LYS A 11 -0.67 -0.38 -5.87
CA LYS A 11 -1.68 0.37 -5.12
C LYS A 11 -1.65 -0.09 -3.67
N VAL A 12 -1.82 0.87 -2.77
CA VAL A 12 -1.85 0.65 -1.33
C VAL A 12 -3.20 1.10 -0.79
N TYR A 13 -3.83 0.20 -0.06
CA TYR A 13 -5.12 0.42 0.61
C TYR A 13 -4.92 0.26 2.12
N TRP A 14 -5.16 1.32 2.89
CA TRP A 14 -5.13 1.28 4.37
C TRP A 14 -6.34 1.96 5.01
N GLU A 15 -7.06 2.78 4.25
CA GLU A 15 -8.36 3.35 4.59
C GLU A 15 -9.39 2.73 3.65
N VAL A 16 -9.86 1.52 3.98
CA VAL A 16 -10.89 0.86 3.18
C VAL A 16 -12.22 1.59 3.44
N GLN A 17 -12.48 2.62 2.62
CA GLN A 17 -13.77 3.32 2.58
C GLN A 17 -14.67 2.56 1.61
N GLY A 18 -15.42 1.57 2.09
CA GLY A 18 -16.37 0.82 1.26
C GLY A 18 -17.30 -0.09 2.07
N PRO A 19 -18.48 -0.43 1.55
CA PRO A 19 -19.39 -1.38 2.19
C PRO A 19 -18.77 -2.79 2.15
N GLY A 20 -18.31 -3.28 3.30
CA GLY A 20 -17.72 -4.60 3.47
C GLY A 20 -17.07 -4.78 4.83
N PRO A 21 -16.73 -6.01 5.24
CA PRO A 21 -15.95 -6.24 6.46
C PRO A 21 -14.58 -5.53 6.38
N PRO A 22 -13.96 -5.15 7.51
CA PRO A 22 -12.65 -4.48 7.53
C PRO A 22 -11.62 -5.26 6.70
N GLY A 23 -10.98 -4.59 5.75
CA GLY A 23 -10.00 -5.22 4.83
C GLY A 23 -10.59 -5.87 3.57
N ALA A 24 -11.92 -5.87 3.40
CA ALA A 24 -12.53 -6.29 2.14
C ALA A 24 -12.39 -5.19 1.08
N ILE A 25 -11.57 -5.46 0.06
CA ILE A 25 -11.29 -4.54 -1.04
C ILE A 25 -11.86 -5.14 -2.32
N ASN A 26 -12.48 -4.29 -3.12
CA ASN A 26 -12.99 -4.63 -4.43
C ASN A 26 -12.62 -3.54 -5.44
N GLU A 27 -13.05 -3.70 -6.68
CA GLU A 27 -12.78 -2.79 -7.79
C GLU A 27 -13.31 -1.36 -7.60
N ARG A 28 -14.20 -1.14 -6.61
CA ARG A 28 -14.78 0.17 -6.27
C ARG A 28 -14.13 0.81 -5.06
N SER A 29 -13.24 0.11 -4.35
CA SER A 29 -12.55 0.65 -3.19
C SER A 29 -11.56 1.75 -3.61
N GLY A 30 -11.60 2.88 -2.90
CA GLY A 30 -10.58 3.91 -3.05
C GLY A 30 -9.23 3.44 -2.54
N TRP A 31 -8.16 3.64 -3.31
CA TRP A 31 -6.80 3.41 -2.84
C TRP A 31 -6.24 4.67 -2.17
N SER A 32 -5.40 4.47 -1.16
CA SER A 32 -4.82 5.58 -0.40
C SER A 32 -3.59 6.15 -1.10
N ARG A 33 -2.81 5.32 -1.80
CA ARG A 33 -1.63 5.73 -2.58
C ARG A 33 -1.28 4.72 -3.67
N ALA A 34 -0.56 5.16 -4.69
CA ALA A 34 0.13 4.29 -5.64
C ALA A 34 1.65 4.52 -5.59
N LEU A 35 2.42 3.44 -5.64
CA LEU A 35 3.89 3.42 -5.55
C LEU A 35 4.48 2.87 -6.85
N CYS A 36 5.52 3.52 -7.36
CA CYS A 36 6.24 3.11 -8.55
C CYS A 36 7.66 3.69 -8.51
N GLY A 37 8.57 3.15 -9.33
CA GLY A 37 9.96 3.60 -9.38
C GLY A 37 10.87 2.85 -8.40
N ASN A 38 11.84 3.56 -7.84
CA ASN A 38 12.88 2.98 -7.00
C ASN A 38 12.58 3.19 -5.50
N ARG A 39 13.35 2.53 -4.63
CA ARG A 39 13.18 2.65 -3.16
C ARG A 39 13.24 4.09 -2.64
N ALA A 40 13.97 4.99 -3.31
CA ALA A 40 14.03 6.41 -2.97
C ALA A 40 12.72 7.19 -3.26
N ASP A 41 11.88 6.67 -4.17
CA ASP A 41 10.58 7.25 -4.52
C ASP A 41 9.47 6.80 -3.55
N VAL A 42 9.76 5.79 -2.70
CA VAL A 42 8.81 5.18 -1.77
C VAL A 42 9.06 5.70 -0.35
N PRO A 43 8.01 6.08 0.41
CA PRO A 43 8.17 6.46 1.80
C PRO A 43 8.88 5.38 2.63
N PRO A 44 9.73 5.73 3.61
CA PRO A 44 10.47 4.76 4.41
C PRO A 44 9.59 3.74 5.14
N ALA A 45 8.38 4.15 5.52
CA ALA A 45 7.39 3.29 6.15
C ALA A 45 5.97 3.65 5.69
N LEU A 46 5.14 2.63 5.56
CA LEU A 46 3.69 2.76 5.36
C LEU A 46 2.99 2.36 6.65
N TYR A 47 1.98 3.12 7.04
CA TYR A 47 1.21 2.88 8.26
C TYR A 47 -0.27 2.74 7.92
N SER A 48 -0.90 1.67 8.40
CA SER A 48 -2.35 1.52 8.37
C SER A 48 -2.93 1.85 9.75
N PRO A 49 -3.85 2.84 9.85
CA PRO A 49 -4.59 3.10 11.09
C PRO A 49 -5.52 1.93 11.46
N GLY A 50 -6.00 1.21 10.46
CA GLY A 50 -6.89 0.07 10.60
C GLY A 50 -6.15 -1.27 10.73
N PRO A 51 -6.90 -2.36 10.94
CA PRO A 51 -6.36 -3.71 11.08
C PRO A 51 -5.89 -4.33 9.76
N ALA A 52 -6.03 -3.62 8.63
CA ALA A 52 -5.72 -4.11 7.30
C ALA A 52 -4.86 -3.11 6.51
N LEU A 53 -3.84 -3.67 5.84
CA LEU A 53 -3.05 -3.00 4.82
C LEU A 53 -2.99 -3.96 3.63
N VAL A 54 -3.45 -3.53 2.46
CA VAL A 54 -3.48 -4.36 1.26
C VAL A 54 -2.67 -3.71 0.16
N LEU A 55 -1.92 -4.56 -0.54
CA LEU A 55 -1.05 -4.20 -1.65
C LEU A 55 -1.57 -4.91 -2.91
N GLU A 56 -1.94 -4.12 -3.92
CA GLU A 56 -2.35 -4.62 -5.24
C GLU A 56 -1.26 -4.30 -6.25
N PHE A 57 -0.57 -5.33 -6.72
CA PHE A 57 0.52 -5.19 -7.67
C PHE A 57 -0.02 -5.25 -9.10
N HIS A 58 0.18 -4.15 -9.85
CA HIS A 58 -0.10 -4.08 -11.26
C HIS A 58 1.20 -4.15 -12.06
N THR A 59 1.27 -5.09 -12.99
CA THR A 59 2.34 -5.18 -13.99
C THR A 59 1.73 -5.35 -15.38
N THR A 60 2.33 -4.70 -16.37
CA THR A 60 1.80 -4.68 -17.74
C THR A 60 2.55 -5.58 -18.70
N ARG A 61 3.87 -5.73 -18.52
CA ARG A 61 4.75 -6.57 -19.34
C ARG A 61 5.87 -7.11 -18.48
N GLN A 62 6.36 -8.30 -18.81
CA GLN A 62 7.61 -8.79 -18.25
C GLN A 62 8.73 -7.79 -18.56
N ASN A 63 9.33 -7.24 -17.52
CA ASN A 63 10.50 -6.38 -17.59
C ASN A 63 11.56 -6.92 -16.62
N ASN A 64 12.77 -6.35 -16.65
CA ASN A 64 13.87 -6.75 -15.78
C ASN A 64 13.74 -6.16 -14.35
N ALA A 65 12.56 -5.70 -13.94
CA ALA A 65 12.36 -5.19 -12.60
C ALA A 65 12.22 -6.35 -11.60
N THR A 66 12.80 -6.17 -10.41
CA THR A 66 12.82 -7.19 -9.35
C THR A 66 11.51 -7.26 -8.55
N GLY A 67 10.53 -6.41 -8.86
CA GLY A 67 9.33 -6.23 -8.04
C GLY A 67 9.61 -5.41 -6.77
N PHE A 68 8.86 -5.69 -5.70
CA PHE A 68 8.98 -5.01 -4.41
C PHE A 68 9.36 -5.99 -3.29
N LEU A 69 10.11 -5.49 -2.32
CA LEU A 69 10.47 -6.20 -1.10
C LEU A 69 10.17 -5.29 0.09
N GLY A 70 9.54 -5.85 1.12
CA GLY A 70 9.23 -5.12 2.34
C GLY A 70 9.01 -6.06 3.52
N THR A 71 9.06 -5.50 4.71
CA THR A 71 8.70 -6.17 5.95
C THR A 71 7.50 -5.46 6.57
N TYR A 72 6.75 -6.19 7.40
CA TYR A 72 5.62 -5.63 8.14
C TYR A 72 5.71 -6.02 9.61
N SER A 73 5.13 -5.19 10.47
CA SER A 73 5.01 -5.45 11.90
C SER A 73 3.74 -4.80 12.43
N PHE A 74 3.06 -5.47 13.37
CA PHE A 74 1.94 -4.86 14.08
C PHE A 74 2.46 -3.94 15.19
N ILE A 75 1.88 -2.75 15.28
CA ILE A 75 2.17 -1.79 16.35
C ILE A 75 1.12 -1.97 17.44
N ASP A 76 1.56 -2.40 18.63
CA ASP A 76 0.69 -2.46 19.80
C ASP A 76 0.54 -1.05 20.39
N ARG A 77 -0.64 -0.43 20.19
CA ARG A 77 -0.94 0.91 20.72
C ARG A 77 -0.73 1.03 22.23
N ARG A 78 -0.80 -0.07 23.00
CA ARG A 78 -0.57 -0.06 24.46
C ARG A 78 0.91 0.09 24.82
N LYS A 79 1.84 -0.12 23.88
CA LYS A 79 3.28 0.11 24.07
C LYS A 79 3.73 1.51 23.62
N PHE A 80 2.82 2.30 23.04
CA PHE A 80 3.09 3.65 22.52
C PHE A 80 2.14 4.66 23.15
N TYR A 81 2.36 5.01 24.42
CA TYR A 81 1.56 5.99 25.18
C TYR A 81 1.88 7.47 24.85
N PHE A 82 2.65 7.78 23.80
CA PHE A 82 3.15 9.13 23.52
C PHE A 82 3.14 9.54 22.04
N ILE A 83 2.09 9.17 21.31
CA ILE A 83 1.72 9.82 20.03
C ILE A 83 0.30 10.33 20.09
#